data_AF-A0A3R7HZX6-F1
#
_entry.id   AF-A0A3R7HZX6-F1
#
_cell.length_a   1.000
_cell.length_b   1.000
_cell.length_c   1.000
_cell.angle_alpha   90.00
_cell.angle_beta   90.00
_cell.angle_gamma   90.00
#
_symmetry.space_group_name_H-M   'P 1'
#
loop_
_entity.id
_entity.type
_entity.pdbx_description
1 polymer ?
#
loop_
_entity_poly.entity_id
_entity_poly.type
_entity_poly.pdbx_seq_one_letter_code
_entity_poly.pdbx_strand_id
1 'polypeptide(L)'
;MAANISKKRKFVADGVFYAELNELLQRELYGDGYSGVEVRVTPMRTEIIIRATRTQEVLGEKGQRIRALTSVVQKRFNFPDGAVELYAERVANRGLCSQAQAESLKYRLLGGLAVRRACYSVVRFVMEAGAKGVQVIVSGKLRAQRAKAMKFNEGYMVKTGNASLEYVDTAVRHVLMRQGVLGVKVSIMLPHDPTGKQGPKRALDDVVTILEPKEEVYQPYVEPTTPVVPVAAPAAAPAPLTHVLVLQHQHEKRRRAAISSVPVLAQTLDKVTVVTVGDDCDCGPGGSAELDALLYEGGKGDSYDAAMVLFPDEHAQPLRTAVGSESRAKRVLLIAIDGTWKEAKKIAKRNRCHWQQAARDWEARGATFQYICLDNTETGESGHDDTAPQRSIYGDLRREPMEGCLSTLEAVASALVLLEPKETGRVVRDSLLHAFRGMVAIQEQFQQRGRVAKLEKYGGISKEEAVEAKRQLQLQQLQERSVDAAASEKDHTTLMQREYVFYTTHTDFRHRQQLTQQGEVVTCTYDEARERCVELNHDRKRGQRVAMLPLDAFQKQQQSL
;
A
#
# COMPACT_ATOMS: atom_id res chain seq x y z
N MET A 1 47.57 32.50 14.66
CA MET A 1 46.63 32.54 13.53
C MET A 1 45.99 31.16 13.40
N ALA A 2 44.66 31.06 13.38
CA ALA A 2 44.01 29.80 13.07
C ALA A 2 44.43 29.39 11.65
N ALA A 3 45.10 28.25 11.52
CA ALA A 3 45.46 27.73 10.20
C ALA A 3 44.18 27.62 9.37
N ASN A 4 44.16 28.24 8.20
CA ASN A 4 42.99 28.19 7.32
C ASN A 4 42.92 26.79 6.69
N ILE A 5 42.24 25.88 7.38
CA ILE A 5 42.10 24.47 6.99
C ILE A 5 40.81 24.31 6.20
N SER A 6 40.87 23.58 5.08
CA SER A 6 39.66 23.28 4.29
C SER A 6 38.67 22.45 5.10
N LYS A 7 37.37 22.64 4.86
CA LYS A 7 36.31 21.89 5.56
C LYS A 7 36.52 20.38 5.51
N LYS A 8 36.94 19.84 4.36
CA LYS A 8 37.26 18.40 4.21
C LYS A 8 38.38 17.95 5.16
N ARG A 9 39.48 18.71 5.21
CA ARG A 9 40.61 18.38 6.10
C ARG A 9 40.24 18.54 7.57
N LYS A 10 39.38 19.51 7.91
CA LYS A 10 38.85 19.69 9.26
C LYS A 10 38.10 18.44 9.74
N PHE A 11 37.12 17.96 8.97
CA PHE A 11 36.36 16.74 9.34
C PHE A 11 37.24 15.51 9.50
N VAL A 12 38.26 15.36 8.64
CA VAL A 12 39.23 14.26 8.77
C VAL A 12 40.06 14.41 10.04
N ALA A 13 40.55 15.62 10.36
CA ALA A 13 41.30 15.88 11.58
C ALA A 13 40.46 15.61 12.84
N ASP A 14 39.20 16.04 12.87
CA ASP A 14 38.27 15.80 13.98
C ASP A 14 37.99 14.29 14.15
N GLY A 15 37.87 13.55 13.04
CA GLY A 15 37.70 12.09 13.06
C GLY A 15 38.94 11.35 13.57
N VAL A 16 40.14 11.78 13.15
CA VAL A 16 41.42 11.23 13.66
C VAL A 16 41.58 11.51 15.15
N PHE A 17 41.25 12.73 15.59
CA PHE A 17 41.23 13.11 17.00
C PHE A 17 40.32 12.19 17.82
N TYR A 18 39.07 11.97 17.37
CA TYR A 18 38.13 11.07 18.04
C TYR A 18 38.65 9.63 18.10
N ALA A 19 39.20 9.11 17.00
CA ALA A 19 39.71 7.75 16.93
C ALA A 19 40.89 7.53 17.90
N GLU A 20 41.84 8.47 17.93
CA GLU A 20 43.00 8.42 18.82
C GLU A 20 42.60 8.54 20.30
N LEU A 21 41.67 9.45 20.60
CA LEU A 21 41.13 9.64 21.95
C LEU A 21 40.41 8.38 22.44
N ASN A 22 39.54 7.81 21.61
CA ASN A 22 38.81 6.59 21.95
C ASN A 22 39.76 5.41 22.22
N GLU A 23 40.79 5.23 21.39
CA GLU A 23 41.79 4.16 21.59
C GLU A 23 42.62 4.38 22.87
N LEU A 24 43.02 5.62 23.16
CA LEU A 24 43.74 5.97 24.39
C LEU A 24 42.91 5.63 25.64
N LEU A 25 41.66 6.09 25.68
CA LEU A 25 40.75 5.86 26.81
C LEU A 25 40.38 4.38 26.95
N GLN A 26 40.18 3.66 25.85
CA GLN A 26 39.89 2.23 25.88
C GLN A 26 41.05 1.41 26.46
N ARG A 27 42.30 1.82 26.24
CA ARG A 27 43.47 1.15 26.84
C ARG A 27 43.64 1.48 28.31
N GLU A 28 43.47 2.74 28.69
CA GLU A 28 43.69 3.22 30.06
C GLU A 28 42.56 2.82 31.01
N LEU A 29 41.31 2.87 30.53
CA LEU A 29 40.09 2.60 31.32
C LEU A 29 39.54 1.19 31.12
N TYR A 30 40.34 0.26 30.58
CA TYR A 30 39.94 -1.15 30.43
C TYR A 30 39.51 -1.76 31.78
N GLY A 31 40.13 -1.28 32.86
CA GLY A 31 39.87 -1.61 34.27
C GLY A 31 38.50 -1.23 34.78
N ASP A 32 37.89 -0.19 34.23
CA ASP A 32 36.77 0.54 34.86
C ASP A 32 35.45 0.30 34.11
N GLY A 33 35.49 -0.52 33.06
CA GLY A 33 34.37 -0.85 32.18
C GLY A 33 33.99 0.33 31.30
N TYR A 34 34.92 0.71 30.42
CA TYR A 34 34.75 1.73 29.40
C TYR A 34 33.72 1.29 28.35
N SER A 35 32.88 2.23 27.91
CA SER A 35 31.83 1.96 26.91
C SER A 35 32.03 2.81 25.65
N GLY A 36 32.42 4.07 25.81
CA GLY A 36 32.66 4.99 24.71
C GLY A 36 32.93 6.41 25.19
N VAL A 37 33.17 7.30 24.25
CA VAL A 37 33.43 8.72 24.49
C VAL A 37 32.56 9.56 23.58
N GLU A 38 32.10 10.70 24.08
CA GLU A 38 31.38 11.71 23.31
C GLU A 38 32.15 13.03 23.42
N VAL A 39 32.45 13.65 22.28
CA VAL A 39 33.17 14.92 22.23
C VAL A 39 32.18 16.01 21.80
N ARG A 40 32.01 17.02 22.66
CA ARG A 40 31.21 18.21 22.37
C ARG A 40 32.14 19.41 22.28
N VAL A 41 32.21 19.99 21.09
CA VAL A 41 33.08 21.14 20.84
C VAL A 41 32.25 22.42 20.94
N THR A 42 32.46 23.18 22.01
CA THR A 42 31.92 24.54 22.18
C THR A 42 33.02 25.54 21.78
N PRO A 43 32.70 26.72 21.22
CA PRO A 43 33.71 27.68 20.78
C PRO A 43 34.74 28.08 21.85
N MET A 44 34.37 28.00 23.14
CA MET A 44 35.25 28.32 24.26
C MET A 44 35.92 27.12 24.93
N ARG A 45 35.27 25.93 24.90
CA ARG A 45 35.73 24.73 25.61
C ARG A 45 35.34 23.46 24.84
N THR A 46 36.19 22.46 24.89
CA THR A 46 35.90 21.11 24.41
C THR A 46 35.54 20.23 25.60
N GLU A 47 34.30 19.78 25.65
CA GLU A 47 33.80 18.87 26.67
C GLU A 47 33.92 17.43 26.17
N ILE A 48 34.63 16.59 26.93
CA ILE A 48 34.80 15.17 26.63
C ILE A 48 34.06 14.36 27.68
N ILE A 49 32.99 13.69 27.27
CA ILE A 49 32.14 12.88 28.14
C ILE A 49 32.55 11.43 27.99
N ILE A 50 33.17 10.87 29.04
CA ILE A 50 33.54 9.46 29.14
C ILE A 50 32.33 8.69 29.65
N ARG A 51 31.84 7.73 28.85
CA ARG A 51 30.78 6.81 29.25
C ARG A 51 31.41 5.55 29.83
N ALA A 52 31.21 5.33 31.12
CA ALA A 52 31.77 4.18 31.84
C ALA A 52 30.74 3.53 32.78
N THR A 53 30.97 2.26 33.12
CA THR A 53 30.11 1.55 34.09
C THR A 53 30.43 1.92 35.54
N ARG A 54 31.72 2.10 35.86
CA ARG A 54 32.22 2.46 37.20
C ARG A 54 32.84 3.86 37.17
N THR A 55 32.01 4.89 37.25
CA THR A 55 32.45 6.30 37.18
C THR A 55 33.36 6.71 38.33
N GLN A 56 33.21 6.11 39.51
CA GLN A 56 34.05 6.40 40.67
C GLN A 56 35.52 6.01 40.45
N GLU A 57 35.77 4.86 39.83
CA GLU A 57 37.13 4.38 39.52
C GLU A 57 37.79 5.23 38.42
N VAL A 58 37.00 5.72 37.45
CA VAL A 58 37.45 6.67 36.42
C VAL A 58 37.84 8.02 37.04
N LEU A 59 37.06 8.51 38.02
CA LEU A 59 37.34 9.75 38.73
C LEU A 59 38.63 9.63 39.58
N GLY A 60 38.79 8.48 40.24
CA GLY A 60 39.90 8.19 41.15
C GLY A 60 39.79 8.94 42.49
N GLU A 61 40.80 8.75 43.35
CA GLU A 61 40.84 9.39 44.67
C GLU A 61 40.80 10.92 44.56
N LYS A 62 39.76 11.54 45.12
CA LYS A 62 39.54 13.01 45.08
C LYS A 62 39.63 13.62 43.66
N GLY A 63 39.32 12.85 42.61
CA GLY A 63 39.42 13.33 41.22
C GLY A 63 40.84 13.41 40.68
N GLN A 64 41.83 12.78 41.31
CA GLN A 64 43.21 12.80 40.84
C GLN A 64 43.36 12.18 39.45
N ARG A 65 42.70 11.05 39.18
CA ARG A 65 42.82 10.31 37.92
C ARG A 65 42.24 11.09 36.75
N ILE A 66 41.05 11.69 36.92
CA ILE A 66 40.44 12.51 35.85
C ILE A 66 41.27 13.77 35.54
N ARG A 67 41.91 14.39 36.55
CA ARG A 67 42.82 15.54 36.34
C ARG A 67 44.10 15.12 35.61
N ALA A 68 44.63 13.94 35.92
CA ALA A 68 45.76 13.36 35.20
C ALA A 68 45.39 13.08 33.73
N LEU A 69 44.23 12.46 33.47
CA LEU A 69 43.72 12.24 32.12
C LEU A 69 43.52 13.55 31.36
N THR A 70 43.00 14.58 32.03
CA THR A 70 42.86 15.93 31.44
C THR A 70 44.21 16.48 31.01
N SER A 71 45.22 16.37 31.87
CA SER A 71 46.58 16.83 31.57
C SER A 71 47.21 16.06 30.40
N VAL A 72 46.97 14.74 30.31
CA VAL A 72 47.46 13.89 29.21
C VAL A 72 46.81 14.28 27.89
N VAL A 73 45.48 14.40 27.86
CA VAL A 73 44.72 14.79 26.66
C VAL A 73 45.15 16.20 26.22
N GLN A 74 45.25 17.13 27.16
CA GLN A 74 45.62 18.51 26.86
C GLN A 74 47.02 18.61 26.24
N LYS A 75 48.02 17.93 26.83
CA LYS A 75 49.40 17.92 26.32
C LYS A 75 49.55 17.16 25.01
N ARG A 76 48.82 16.05 24.84
CA ARG A 76 48.92 15.21 23.64
C ARG A 76 48.36 15.90 22.40
N PHE A 77 47.25 16.60 22.56
CA PHE A 77 46.57 17.29 21.46
C PHE A 77 46.86 18.79 21.41
N ASN A 78 47.80 19.29 22.23
CA ASN A 78 48.22 20.68 22.29
C ASN A 78 47.07 21.69 22.49
N PHE A 79 46.13 21.36 23.38
CA PHE A 79 45.08 22.31 23.76
C PHE A 79 45.62 23.38 24.73
N PRO A 80 45.10 24.62 24.64
CA PRO A 80 45.43 25.65 25.63
C PRO A 80 44.93 25.26 27.03
N ASP A 81 45.60 25.78 28.06
CA ASP A 81 45.25 25.52 29.46
C ASP A 81 43.78 25.88 29.74
N GLY A 82 43.03 24.93 30.30
CA GLY A 82 41.61 25.12 30.63
C GLY A 82 40.65 25.05 29.45
N ALA A 83 41.11 24.73 28.24
CA ALA A 83 40.23 24.58 27.08
C ALA A 83 39.55 23.21 26.97
N VAL A 84 40.00 22.21 27.73
CA VAL A 84 39.44 20.85 27.72
C VAL A 84 38.94 20.49 29.11
N GLU A 85 37.72 19.96 29.17
CA GLU A 85 37.13 19.42 30.39
C GLU A 85 36.62 18.00 30.16
N LEU A 86 36.91 17.11 31.11
CA LEU A 86 36.49 15.72 31.08
C LEU A 86 35.38 15.47 32.10
N TYR A 87 34.30 14.85 31.64
CA TYR A 87 33.16 14.43 32.45
C TYR A 87 33.05 12.91 32.42
N ALA A 88 32.65 12.31 33.55
CA ALA A 88 32.39 10.88 33.63
C ALA A 88 30.88 10.65 33.79
N GLU A 89 30.25 10.05 32.79
CA GLU A 89 28.83 9.71 32.79
C GLU A 89 28.65 8.19 32.95
N ARG A 90 27.68 7.80 33.77
CA ARG A 90 27.36 6.39 33.97
C ARG A 90 26.49 5.88 32.83
N VAL A 91 26.88 4.76 32.23
CA VAL A 91 26.04 4.06 31.24
C VAL A 91 24.77 3.54 31.90
N ALA A 92 23.61 3.87 31.34
CA ALA A 92 22.30 3.48 31.88
C ALA A 92 22.17 1.95 32.03
N ASN A 93 22.34 1.20 30.93
CA ASN A 93 22.25 -0.26 30.91
C ASN A 93 23.58 -0.89 30.50
N ARG A 94 24.39 -1.30 31.48
CA ARG A 94 25.68 -1.96 31.21
C ARG A 94 25.55 -3.29 30.45
N GLY A 95 24.40 -3.96 30.55
CA GLY A 95 24.15 -5.24 29.90
C GLY A 95 23.98 -5.13 28.39
N LEU A 96 23.53 -3.98 27.88
CA LEU A 96 23.30 -3.76 26.46
C LEU A 96 24.54 -3.26 25.71
N CYS A 97 25.59 -2.85 26.43
CA CYS A 97 26.84 -2.37 25.82
C CYS A 97 27.79 -3.54 25.49
N SER A 98 28.12 -3.72 24.21
CA SER A 98 28.99 -4.81 23.77
C SER A 98 30.43 -4.69 24.29
N GLN A 99 30.96 -3.47 24.37
CA GLN A 99 32.33 -3.20 24.83
C GLN A 99 32.54 -3.59 26.29
N ALA A 100 31.64 -3.15 27.17
CA ALA A 100 31.68 -3.47 28.59
C ALA A 100 31.54 -4.99 28.84
N GLN A 101 30.70 -5.67 28.05
CA GLN A 101 30.54 -7.12 28.14
C GLN A 101 31.77 -7.88 27.61
N ALA A 102 32.40 -7.40 26.54
CA ALA A 102 33.64 -7.99 26.02
C ALA A 102 34.80 -7.86 27.01
N GLU A 103 34.90 -6.73 27.72
CA GLU A 103 35.89 -6.52 28.79
C GLU A 103 35.61 -7.39 30.01
N SER A 104 34.34 -7.46 30.46
CA SER A 104 33.91 -8.38 31.52
C SER A 104 34.28 -9.83 31.18
N LEU A 105 34.06 -10.26 29.93
CA LEU A 105 34.44 -11.60 29.48
C LEU A 105 35.96 -11.81 29.48
N LYS A 106 36.74 -10.82 29.05
CA LYS A 106 38.21 -10.83 29.13
C LYS A 106 38.69 -11.05 30.57
N TYR A 107 38.15 -10.31 31.54
CA TYR A 107 38.54 -10.46 32.95
C TYR A 107 38.16 -11.80 33.55
N ARG A 108 36.97 -12.32 33.24
CA ARG A 108 36.53 -13.65 33.72
C ARG A 108 37.45 -14.75 33.20
N LEU A 109 37.86 -14.65 31.94
CA LEU A 109 38.81 -15.58 31.33
C LEU A 109 40.21 -15.47 31.97
N LEU A 110 40.72 -14.26 32.16
CA LEU A 110 42.01 -14.04 32.86
C LEU A 110 41.97 -14.49 34.33
N GLY A 111 40.81 -14.37 34.99
CA GLY A 111 40.56 -14.88 36.33
C GLY A 111 40.48 -16.42 36.41
N GLY A 112 40.73 -17.14 35.32
CA GLY A 112 40.80 -18.61 35.30
C GLY A 112 39.44 -19.31 35.22
N LEU A 113 38.34 -18.58 34.98
CA LEU A 113 37.04 -19.24 34.76
C LEU A 113 37.05 -20.03 33.46
N ALA A 114 36.43 -21.22 33.49
CA ALA A 114 36.26 -22.03 32.31
C ALA A 114 35.49 -21.28 31.21
N VAL A 115 35.96 -21.37 29.96
CA VAL A 115 35.45 -20.60 28.81
C VAL A 115 33.93 -20.71 28.65
N ARG A 116 33.38 -21.93 28.72
CA ARG A 116 31.93 -22.16 28.62
C ARG A 116 31.15 -21.43 29.72
N ARG A 117 31.61 -21.54 30.97
CA ARG A 117 30.97 -20.90 32.14
C ARG A 117 31.03 -19.38 32.03
N ALA A 118 32.18 -18.84 31.62
CA ALA A 118 32.35 -17.40 31.42
C ALA A 118 31.42 -16.86 30.31
N CYS A 119 31.32 -17.55 29.17
CA CYS A 119 30.47 -17.14 28.05
C CYS A 119 28.98 -17.21 28.40
N TYR A 120 28.51 -18.33 28.98
CA TYR A 120 27.09 -18.44 29.37
C TYR A 120 26.69 -17.42 30.43
N SER A 121 27.60 -17.06 31.34
CA SER A 121 27.31 -16.00 32.30
C SER A 121 27.12 -14.63 31.64
N VAL A 122 27.86 -14.32 30.58
CA VAL A 122 27.69 -13.07 29.82
C VAL A 122 26.43 -13.12 28.97
N VAL A 123 26.20 -14.22 28.26
CA VAL A 123 24.98 -14.43 27.45
C VAL A 123 23.73 -14.23 28.30
N ARG A 124 23.65 -14.91 29.45
CA ARG A 124 22.53 -14.79 30.39
C ARG A 124 22.37 -13.36 30.91
N PHE A 125 23.47 -12.71 31.29
CA PHE A 125 23.44 -11.34 31.80
C PHE A 125 22.94 -10.32 30.75
N VAL A 126 23.27 -10.53 29.47
CA VAL A 126 22.81 -9.68 28.36
C VAL A 126 21.33 -9.90 28.05
N MET A 127 20.87 -11.15 28.05
CA MET A 127 19.46 -11.49 27.85
C MET A 127 18.59 -10.98 29.01
N GLU A 128 19.04 -11.11 30.26
CA GLU A 128 18.36 -10.56 31.45
C GLU A 128 18.28 -9.03 31.43
N ALA A 129 19.22 -8.35 30.76
CA ALA A 129 19.20 -6.91 30.56
C ALA A 129 18.22 -6.44 29.46
N GLY A 130 17.50 -7.37 28.81
CA GLY A 130 16.47 -7.05 27.81
C GLY A 130 16.98 -6.96 26.36
N ALA A 131 18.14 -7.54 26.05
CA ALA A 131 18.58 -7.64 24.66
C ALA A 131 17.66 -8.56 23.85
N LYS A 132 17.47 -8.27 22.55
CA LYS A 132 16.69 -9.13 21.65
C LYS A 132 17.45 -10.42 21.28
N GLY A 133 18.78 -10.34 21.30
CA GLY A 133 19.65 -11.50 21.17
C GLY A 133 21.12 -11.15 21.37
N VAL A 134 21.93 -12.19 21.51
CA VAL A 134 23.36 -12.08 21.80
C VAL A 134 24.12 -13.20 21.10
N GLN A 135 25.32 -12.87 20.62
CA GLN A 135 26.27 -13.82 20.07
C GLN A 135 27.66 -13.54 20.65
N VAL A 136 28.20 -14.53 21.36
CA VAL A 136 29.56 -14.50 21.90
C VAL A 136 30.40 -15.54 21.17
N ILE A 137 31.50 -15.10 20.58
CA ILE A 137 32.45 -15.95 19.88
C ILE A 137 33.80 -15.86 20.58
N VAL A 138 34.34 -17.00 21.00
CA VAL A 138 35.70 -17.11 21.54
C VAL A 138 36.53 -17.96 20.59
N SER A 139 37.57 -17.37 20.00
CA SER A 139 38.46 -18.01 19.03
C SER A 139 39.89 -18.05 19.53
N GLY A 140 40.61 -19.13 19.21
CA GLY A 140 42.03 -19.28 19.52
C GLY A 140 42.39 -20.65 20.10
N LYS A 141 43.52 -20.73 20.81
CA LYS A 141 44.00 -21.95 21.46
C LYS A 141 43.33 -22.15 22.82
N LEU A 142 42.25 -22.93 22.85
CA LEU A 142 41.43 -23.11 24.06
C LEU A 142 41.95 -24.19 25.02
N ARG A 143 42.25 -25.38 24.48
CA ARG A 143 42.74 -26.54 25.25
C ARG A 143 43.82 -27.32 24.51
N ALA A 144 43.73 -27.38 23.18
CA ALA A 144 44.68 -28.07 22.32
C ALA A 144 45.53 -27.06 21.52
N GLN A 145 46.62 -27.56 20.92
CA GLN A 145 47.50 -26.74 20.07
C GLN A 145 46.79 -26.17 18.83
N ARG A 146 45.82 -26.89 18.28
CA ARG A 146 44.99 -26.44 17.15
C ARG A 146 43.96 -25.41 17.61
N ALA A 147 43.88 -24.28 16.90
CA ALA A 147 42.90 -23.25 17.18
C ALA A 147 41.46 -23.74 16.95
N LYS A 148 40.54 -23.30 17.81
CA LYS A 148 39.10 -23.58 17.72
C LYS A 148 38.31 -22.29 17.94
N ALA A 149 37.12 -22.22 17.37
CA ALA A 149 36.17 -21.14 17.61
C ALA A 149 34.90 -21.72 18.23
N MET A 150 34.56 -21.27 19.44
CA MET A 150 33.32 -21.60 20.11
C MET A 150 32.35 -20.44 19.95
N LYS A 151 31.12 -20.73 19.52
CA LYS A 151 30.06 -19.75 19.34
C LYS A 151 28.94 -20.06 20.33
N PHE A 152 28.50 -19.04 21.05
CA PHE A 152 27.39 -19.10 22.01
C PHE A 152 26.36 -18.07 21.55
N ASN A 153 25.19 -18.53 21.11
CA ASN A 153 24.15 -17.67 20.57
C ASN A 153 22.88 -17.89 21.37
N GLU A 154 22.13 -16.82 21.62
CA GLU A 154 20.81 -16.86 22.24
C GLU A 154 19.96 -15.69 21.69
N GLY A 155 18.65 -15.90 21.53
CA GLY A 155 17.74 -14.89 20.99
C GLY A 155 17.83 -14.68 19.48
N TYR A 156 17.37 -13.53 19.02
CA TYR A 156 17.31 -13.15 17.60
C TYR A 156 18.48 -12.22 17.23
N MET A 157 19.10 -12.46 16.06
CA MET A 157 20.28 -11.72 15.62
C MET A 157 20.24 -11.50 14.10
N VAL A 158 20.13 -10.24 13.68
CA VAL A 158 20.25 -9.82 12.28
C VAL A 158 21.73 -9.74 11.89
N LYS A 159 22.06 -10.11 10.64
CA LYS A 159 23.46 -10.10 10.14
C LYS A 159 23.65 -9.28 8.85
N THR A 160 22.57 -8.91 8.18
CA THR A 160 22.59 -8.30 6.85
C THR A 160 21.78 -6.99 6.83
N GLY A 161 22.08 -6.13 5.86
CA GLY A 161 21.37 -4.87 5.65
C GLY A 161 21.73 -3.76 6.66
N ASN A 162 21.10 -2.59 6.49
CA ASN A 162 21.30 -1.43 7.35
C ASN A 162 20.83 -1.69 8.79
N ALA A 163 19.82 -2.54 8.98
CA ALA A 163 19.38 -2.98 10.30
C ALA A 163 20.52 -3.57 11.14
N SER A 164 21.47 -4.29 10.53
CA SER A 164 22.63 -4.82 11.27
C SER A 164 23.57 -3.72 11.76
N LEU A 165 23.66 -2.58 11.08
CA LEU A 165 24.51 -1.46 11.50
C LEU A 165 23.87 -0.66 12.63
N GLU A 166 22.55 -0.51 12.60
CA GLU A 166 21.81 0.28 13.60
C GLU A 166 21.49 -0.53 14.88
N TYR A 167 21.08 -1.80 14.74
CA TYR A 167 20.61 -2.61 15.88
C TYR A 167 21.67 -3.46 16.56
N VAL A 168 22.76 -3.80 15.86
CA VAL A 168 23.76 -4.73 16.39
C VAL A 168 24.99 -3.97 16.83
N ASP A 169 25.20 -3.92 18.15
CA ASP A 169 26.44 -3.43 18.72
C ASP A 169 27.47 -4.57 18.79
N THR A 170 28.69 -4.33 18.31
CA THR A 170 29.74 -5.36 18.26
C THR A 170 31.05 -4.87 18.84
N ALA A 171 31.67 -5.71 19.66
CA ALA A 171 32.98 -5.47 20.24
C ALA A 171 33.90 -6.67 20.07
N VAL A 172 35.15 -6.40 19.72
CA VAL A 172 36.24 -7.38 19.67
C VAL A 172 37.28 -7.00 20.70
N ARG A 173 37.75 -7.99 21.46
CA ARG A 173 38.82 -7.86 22.45
C ARG A 173 39.77 -9.03 22.37
N HIS A 174 41.03 -8.75 22.67
CA HIS A 174 42.09 -9.75 22.76
C HIS A 174 42.39 -10.08 24.22
N VAL A 175 42.53 -11.37 24.50
CA VAL A 175 42.83 -11.89 25.83
C VAL A 175 44.18 -12.58 25.77
N LEU A 176 45.14 -12.05 26.52
CA LEU A 176 46.50 -12.57 26.60
C LEU A 176 46.54 -13.72 27.61
N MET A 177 46.57 -14.95 27.13
CA MET A 177 46.72 -16.15 27.94
C MET A 177 48.16 -16.66 27.89
N ARG A 178 48.57 -17.48 28.86
CA ARG A 178 49.91 -18.07 28.89
C ARG A 178 50.24 -18.90 27.63
N GLN A 179 49.23 -19.52 27.01
CA GLN A 179 49.40 -20.33 25.78
C GLN A 179 49.39 -19.52 24.48
N GLY A 180 49.06 -18.22 24.54
CA GLY A 180 48.87 -17.35 23.38
C GLY A 180 47.66 -16.43 23.52
N VAL A 181 47.22 -15.84 22.41
CA VAL A 181 46.11 -14.88 22.41
C VAL A 181 44.78 -15.57 22.06
N LEU A 182 43.75 -15.29 22.85
CA LEU A 182 42.36 -15.61 22.49
C LEU A 182 41.67 -14.34 21.96
N GLY A 183 40.87 -14.50 20.91
CA GLY A 183 39.96 -13.48 20.41
C GLY A 183 38.58 -13.67 21.04
N VAL A 184 38.01 -12.59 21.57
CA VAL A 184 36.65 -12.53 22.08
C VAL A 184 35.88 -11.54 21.22
N LYS A 185 34.77 -11.98 20.63
CA LYS A 185 33.83 -11.14 19.89
C LYS A 185 32.46 -11.26 20.53
N VAL A 186 31.89 -10.13 20.95
CA VAL A 186 30.54 -10.03 21.50
C VAL A 186 29.71 -9.18 20.56
N SER A 187 28.59 -9.72 20.10
CA SER A 187 27.58 -9.05 19.28
C SER A 187 26.27 -9.06 20.05
N ILE A 188 25.68 -7.89 20.28
CA ILE A 188 24.42 -7.72 21.03
C ILE A 188 23.42 -7.06 20.09
N MET A 189 22.26 -7.70 19.91
CA MET A 189 21.14 -7.08 19.21
C MET A 189 20.28 -6.31 20.21
N LEU A 190 20.25 -4.99 20.05
CA LEU A 190 19.50 -4.08 20.91
C LEU A 190 17.98 -4.26 20.72
N PRO A 191 17.17 -4.01 21.77
CA PRO A 191 15.72 -3.93 21.62
C PRO A 191 15.33 -2.66 20.85
N HIS A 192 14.17 -2.70 20.20
CA HIS A 192 13.58 -1.48 19.63
C HIS A 192 12.98 -0.64 20.76
N ASP A 193 13.30 0.65 20.79
CA ASP A 193 12.81 1.58 21.81
C ASP A 193 12.40 2.91 21.14
N PRO A 194 11.10 3.30 21.17
CA PRO A 194 10.64 4.53 20.54
C PRO A 194 11.25 5.78 21.19
N THR A 195 11.69 5.69 22.45
CA THR A 195 12.35 6.80 23.15
C THR A 195 13.81 6.97 22.73
N GLY A 196 14.42 5.91 22.19
CA GLY A 196 15.81 5.90 21.73
C GLY A 196 16.85 5.88 22.85
N LYS A 197 16.49 5.46 24.06
CA LYS A 197 17.42 5.42 25.20
C LYS A 197 18.19 4.11 25.25
N GLN A 198 17.52 2.99 25.02
CA GLN A 198 18.12 1.65 25.14
C GLN A 198 18.46 1.00 23.79
N GLY A 199 17.89 1.52 22.71
CA GLY A 199 18.13 1.02 21.35
C GLY A 199 17.60 1.98 20.29
N PRO A 200 17.59 1.55 19.01
CA PRO A 200 17.21 2.41 17.90
C PRO A 200 15.73 2.82 17.93
N LYS A 201 15.48 4.10 17.60
CA LYS A 201 14.13 4.67 17.44
C LYS A 201 13.41 4.18 16.20
N ARG A 202 14.15 3.83 15.15
CA ARG A 202 13.59 3.25 13.93
C ARG A 202 13.25 1.80 14.24
N ALA A 203 12.04 1.37 13.85
CA ALA A 203 11.67 -0.03 13.89
C ALA A 203 12.40 -0.79 12.76
N LEU A 204 12.41 -2.12 12.85
CA LEU A 204 12.88 -2.94 11.74
C LEU A 204 11.91 -2.80 10.55
N ASP A 205 12.45 -2.71 9.34
CA ASP A 205 11.68 -2.44 8.12
C ASP A 205 10.61 -3.51 7.81
N ASP A 206 10.80 -4.73 8.31
CA ASP A 206 9.90 -5.87 8.14
C ASP A 206 8.81 -5.97 9.22
N VAL A 207 8.90 -5.19 10.31
CA VAL A 207 7.97 -5.24 11.42
C VAL A 207 6.84 -4.22 11.21
N VAL A 208 5.68 -4.73 10.76
CA VAL A 208 4.46 -3.93 10.58
C VAL A 208 3.59 -4.03 11.85
N THR A 209 3.41 -2.92 12.56
CA THR A 209 2.46 -2.85 13.69
C THR A 209 1.05 -2.60 13.17
N ILE A 210 0.21 -3.63 13.20
CA ILE A 210 -1.21 -3.52 12.88
C ILE A 210 -1.93 -3.01 14.12
N LEU A 211 -2.42 -1.77 14.06
CA LEU A 211 -3.24 -1.23 15.14
C LEU A 211 -4.65 -1.82 15.07
N GLU A 212 -5.15 -2.26 16.22
CA GLU A 212 -6.54 -2.71 16.31
C GLU A 212 -7.47 -1.55 15.97
N PRO A 213 -8.53 -1.82 15.19
CA PRO A 213 -9.52 -0.79 14.89
C PRO A 213 -10.11 -0.29 16.19
N LYS A 214 -10.18 1.04 16.34
CA LYS A 214 -10.86 1.64 17.49
C LYS A 214 -12.30 1.14 17.50
N GLU A 215 -12.77 0.65 18.64
CA GLU A 215 -14.18 0.34 18.82
C GLU A 215 -14.99 1.62 18.60
N GLU A 216 -15.62 1.71 17.44
CA GLU A 216 -16.67 2.69 17.22
C GLU A 216 -17.84 2.22 18.07
N VAL A 217 -18.07 2.91 19.20
CA VAL A 217 -19.31 2.77 19.95
C VAL A 217 -20.43 3.08 18.96
N TYR A 218 -21.12 2.04 18.52
CA TYR A 218 -22.32 2.18 17.72
C TYR A 218 -23.33 2.87 18.62
N GLN A 219 -23.36 4.21 18.57
CA GLN A 219 -24.48 4.94 19.12
C GLN A 219 -25.67 4.48 18.27
N PRO A 220 -26.66 3.78 18.87
CA PRO A 220 -27.83 3.38 18.13
C PRO A 220 -28.41 4.63 17.52
N TYR A 221 -28.54 4.60 16.21
CA TYR A 221 -29.24 5.62 15.45
C TYR A 221 -30.60 5.84 16.11
N VAL A 222 -30.79 7.01 16.70
CA VAL A 222 -32.12 7.49 17.07
C VAL A 222 -32.77 7.83 15.74
N GLU A 223 -33.71 7.00 15.31
CA GLU A 223 -34.58 7.34 14.19
C GLU A 223 -35.08 8.76 14.38
N PRO A 224 -34.82 9.69 13.44
CA PRO A 224 -35.56 10.92 13.38
C PRO A 224 -37.03 10.52 13.29
N THR A 225 -37.81 10.88 14.32
CA THR A 225 -39.27 10.80 14.36
C THR A 225 -39.90 11.81 13.41
N THR A 226 -39.36 11.93 12.20
CA THR A 226 -40.09 12.52 11.09
C THR A 226 -41.06 11.46 10.58
N PRO A 227 -42.38 11.68 10.66
CA PRO A 227 -43.35 10.73 10.12
C PRO A 227 -43.02 10.52 8.65
N VAL A 228 -42.63 9.29 8.31
CA VAL A 228 -42.55 8.86 6.91
C VAL A 228 -43.98 8.90 6.41
N VAL A 229 -44.33 9.94 5.67
CA VAL A 229 -45.57 9.94 4.89
C VAL A 229 -45.44 8.75 3.95
N PRO A 230 -46.35 7.76 4.00
CA PRO A 230 -46.31 6.64 3.07
C PRO A 230 -46.46 7.22 1.67
N VAL A 231 -45.36 7.24 0.92
CA VAL A 231 -45.41 7.48 -0.51
C VAL A 231 -46.23 6.32 -1.07
N ALA A 232 -47.40 6.66 -1.63
CA ALA A 232 -48.30 5.68 -2.23
C ALA A 232 -47.51 4.77 -3.17
N ALA A 233 -47.58 3.46 -2.92
CA ALA A 233 -47.03 2.46 -3.80
C ALA A 233 -47.53 2.76 -5.24
N PRO A 234 -46.64 2.85 -6.24
CA PRO A 234 -47.09 2.97 -7.61
C PRO A 234 -47.98 1.75 -7.92
N ALA A 235 -49.08 2.01 -8.62
CA ALA A 235 -50.05 1.01 -9.04
C ALA A 235 -49.32 -0.21 -9.64
N ALA A 236 -49.76 -1.41 -9.25
CA ALA A 236 -49.18 -2.69 -9.65
C ALA A 236 -48.88 -2.70 -11.17
N ALA A 237 -47.59 -2.74 -11.51
CA ALA A 237 -47.16 -2.79 -12.89
C ALA A 237 -47.66 -4.10 -13.54
N PRO A 238 -48.08 -4.07 -14.82
CA PRO A 238 -48.45 -5.29 -15.55
C PRO A 238 -47.26 -6.26 -15.61
N ALA A 239 -47.51 -7.54 -15.28
CA ALA A 239 -46.47 -8.56 -15.26
C ALA A 239 -45.89 -8.80 -16.67
N PRO A 240 -44.56 -8.71 -16.86
CA PRO A 240 -43.94 -8.92 -18.17
C PRO A 240 -44.08 -10.37 -18.65
N LEU A 241 -44.13 -10.56 -19.96
CA LEU A 241 -44.03 -11.88 -20.59
C LEU A 241 -42.62 -12.47 -20.46
N THR A 242 -41.62 -11.60 -20.52
CA THR A 242 -40.17 -11.88 -20.45
C THR A 242 -39.77 -12.29 -19.04
N HIS A 243 -39.00 -13.38 -18.92
CA HIS A 243 -38.37 -13.80 -17.68
C HIS A 243 -36.94 -13.30 -17.62
N VAL A 244 -36.56 -12.60 -16.55
CA VAL A 244 -35.21 -12.04 -16.40
C VAL A 244 -34.38 -12.92 -15.48
N LEU A 245 -33.28 -13.46 -16.00
CA LEU A 245 -32.29 -14.21 -15.25
C LEU A 245 -31.07 -13.33 -15.01
N VAL A 246 -30.76 -13.06 -13.75
CA VAL A 246 -29.57 -12.27 -13.37
C VAL A 246 -28.48 -13.21 -12.86
N LEU A 247 -27.35 -13.27 -13.56
CA LEU A 247 -26.13 -13.94 -13.12
C LEU A 247 -25.31 -12.97 -12.28
N GLN A 248 -25.49 -13.01 -10.96
CA GLN A 248 -24.84 -12.10 -10.02
C GLN A 248 -23.56 -12.70 -9.44
N HIS A 249 -22.43 -12.02 -9.60
CA HIS A 249 -21.16 -12.47 -9.01
C HIS A 249 -21.19 -12.42 -7.47
N GLN A 250 -20.66 -13.45 -6.81
CA GLN A 250 -20.68 -13.61 -5.35
C GLN A 250 -20.03 -12.43 -4.59
N HIS A 251 -18.94 -11.88 -5.13
CA HIS A 251 -18.27 -10.72 -4.54
C HIS A 251 -19.18 -9.48 -4.56
N GLU A 252 -19.94 -9.25 -5.63
CA GLU A 252 -20.87 -8.12 -5.74
C GLU A 252 -22.03 -8.27 -4.75
N LYS A 253 -22.57 -9.48 -4.59
CA LYS A 253 -23.60 -9.79 -3.58
C LYS A 253 -23.12 -9.54 -2.14
N ARG A 254 -21.85 -9.82 -1.83
CA ARG A 254 -21.25 -9.62 -0.50
C ARG A 254 -20.83 -8.18 -0.22
N ARG A 255 -20.76 -7.33 -1.26
CA ARG A 255 -20.22 -5.98 -1.16
C ARG A 255 -21.21 -5.01 -0.50
N ARG A 256 -21.32 -5.08 0.82
CA ARG A 256 -22.21 -4.22 1.64
C ARG A 256 -21.98 -2.72 1.49
N ALA A 257 -20.79 -2.32 1.04
CA ALA A 257 -20.41 -0.91 0.87
C ALA A 257 -20.85 -0.31 -0.48
N ALA A 258 -21.35 -1.12 -1.43
CA ALA A 258 -21.76 -0.65 -2.75
C ALA A 258 -23.28 -0.76 -2.91
N ILE A 259 -23.87 0.24 -3.56
CA ILE A 259 -25.26 0.22 -3.98
C ILE A 259 -25.44 -0.80 -5.12
N SER A 260 -26.40 -1.71 -4.98
CA SER A 260 -26.70 -2.77 -5.94
C SER A 260 -28.11 -2.59 -6.50
N SER A 261 -28.23 -2.75 -7.81
CA SER A 261 -29.50 -2.60 -8.53
C SER A 261 -30.32 -3.89 -8.59
N VAL A 262 -29.70 -5.05 -8.31
CA VAL A 262 -30.34 -6.37 -8.38
C VAL A 262 -31.48 -6.53 -7.36
N PRO A 263 -31.35 -6.10 -6.09
CA PRO A 263 -32.46 -6.17 -5.14
C PRO A 263 -33.68 -5.35 -5.56
N VAL A 264 -33.47 -4.17 -6.13
CA VAL A 264 -34.56 -3.34 -6.67
C VAL A 264 -35.24 -4.08 -7.81
N LEU A 265 -34.45 -4.58 -8.77
CA LEU A 265 -34.96 -5.34 -9.92
C LEU A 265 -35.81 -6.55 -9.49
N ALA A 266 -35.33 -7.32 -8.51
CA ALA A 266 -36.02 -8.51 -8.00
C ALA A 266 -37.29 -8.19 -7.18
N GLN A 267 -37.40 -6.98 -6.61
CA GLN A 267 -38.60 -6.54 -5.89
C GLN A 267 -39.64 -5.89 -6.81
N THR A 268 -39.21 -5.32 -7.94
CA THR A 268 -40.07 -4.63 -8.90
C THR A 268 -40.68 -5.53 -9.96
N LEU A 269 -40.09 -6.69 -10.23
CA LEU A 269 -40.51 -7.61 -11.30
C LEU A 269 -40.87 -8.97 -10.73
N ASP A 270 -42.02 -9.51 -11.13
CA ASP A 270 -42.49 -10.81 -10.65
C ASP A 270 -41.70 -12.00 -11.24
N LYS A 271 -41.24 -11.90 -12.49
CA LYS A 271 -40.54 -12.96 -13.23
C LYS A 271 -39.03 -12.74 -13.27
N VAL A 272 -38.39 -12.82 -12.11
CA VAL A 272 -36.93 -12.69 -11.97
C VAL A 272 -36.34 -13.87 -11.23
N THR A 273 -35.24 -14.41 -11.75
CA THR A 273 -34.41 -15.39 -11.05
C THR A 273 -33.01 -14.82 -10.90
N VAL A 274 -32.47 -14.81 -9.67
CA VAL A 274 -31.13 -14.29 -9.39
C VAL A 274 -30.22 -15.44 -8.98
N VAL A 275 -29.32 -15.85 -9.88
CA VAL A 275 -28.35 -16.93 -9.62
C VAL A 275 -27.03 -16.31 -9.20
N THR A 276 -26.49 -16.78 -8.07
CA THR A 276 -25.19 -16.32 -7.57
C THR A 276 -24.07 -17.15 -8.19
N VAL A 277 -23.16 -16.52 -8.94
CA VAL A 277 -21.98 -17.16 -9.56
C VAL A 277 -20.79 -17.07 -8.62
N GLY A 278 -20.07 -18.19 -8.45
CA GLY A 278 -18.88 -18.28 -7.59
C GLY A 278 -17.66 -17.53 -8.12
N ASP A 279 -16.58 -17.53 -7.32
CA ASP A 279 -15.33 -16.84 -7.64
C ASP A 279 -14.60 -17.40 -8.89
N ASP A 280 -14.91 -18.63 -9.28
CA ASP A 280 -14.45 -19.27 -10.51
C ASP A 280 -15.09 -18.68 -11.78
N CYS A 281 -16.16 -17.88 -11.63
CA CYS A 281 -16.93 -17.25 -12.71
C CYS A 281 -17.51 -18.26 -13.71
N ASP A 282 -17.70 -19.51 -13.29
CA ASP A 282 -18.22 -20.60 -14.12
C ASP A 282 -19.72 -20.78 -13.84
N CYS A 283 -20.51 -20.87 -14.89
CA CYS A 283 -21.95 -21.10 -14.84
C CYS A 283 -22.37 -22.14 -15.91
N GLY A 284 -21.50 -23.12 -16.15
CA GLY A 284 -21.81 -24.29 -16.95
C GLY A 284 -22.89 -25.21 -16.34
N PRO A 285 -23.34 -26.21 -17.11
CA PRO A 285 -24.39 -27.14 -16.67
C PRO A 285 -23.97 -27.90 -15.41
N GLY A 286 -24.88 -28.04 -14.44
CA GLY A 286 -24.64 -28.68 -13.14
C GLY A 286 -24.14 -27.73 -12.05
N GLY A 287 -23.94 -26.45 -12.37
CA GLY A 287 -23.50 -25.43 -11.40
C GLY A 287 -24.63 -24.87 -10.53
N SER A 288 -25.86 -24.77 -11.06
CA SER A 288 -27.02 -24.30 -10.31
C SER A 288 -28.29 -24.93 -10.86
N ALA A 289 -29.08 -25.58 -9.99
CA ALA A 289 -30.33 -26.21 -10.38
C ALA A 289 -31.35 -25.22 -10.97
N GLU A 290 -31.37 -23.96 -10.51
CA GLU A 290 -32.25 -22.92 -11.04
C GLU A 290 -31.86 -22.47 -12.45
N LEU A 291 -30.55 -22.35 -12.69
CA LEU A 291 -30.00 -22.03 -14.00
C LEU A 291 -30.27 -23.16 -15.00
N ASP A 292 -30.04 -24.40 -14.55
CA ASP A 292 -30.20 -25.60 -15.36
C ASP A 292 -31.67 -25.83 -15.74
N ALA A 293 -32.60 -25.60 -14.81
CA ALA A 293 -34.04 -25.67 -15.07
C ALA A 293 -34.51 -24.69 -16.15
N LEU A 294 -33.94 -23.48 -16.17
CA LEU A 294 -34.30 -22.43 -17.13
C LEU A 294 -33.60 -22.56 -18.49
N LEU A 295 -32.34 -23.01 -18.52
CA LEU A 295 -31.52 -23.02 -19.74
C LEU A 295 -31.38 -24.40 -20.40
N TYR A 296 -31.26 -25.48 -19.63
CA TYR A 296 -30.81 -26.77 -20.15
C TYR A 296 -31.91 -27.83 -20.10
N GLU A 297 -32.61 -27.95 -18.97
CA GLU A 297 -33.53 -29.07 -18.69
C GLU A 297 -34.92 -28.90 -19.32
N GLY A 298 -35.25 -27.71 -19.83
CA GLY A 298 -36.58 -27.43 -20.38
C GLY A 298 -37.65 -27.65 -19.32
N GLY A 299 -37.76 -26.72 -18.38
CA GLY A 299 -38.63 -26.83 -17.21
C GLY A 299 -40.01 -27.44 -17.51
N LYS A 300 -40.43 -28.37 -16.65
CA LYS A 300 -41.77 -28.98 -16.67
C LYS A 300 -42.85 -27.88 -16.61
N GLY A 301 -43.30 -27.40 -17.77
CA GLY A 301 -44.48 -26.56 -17.93
C GLY A 301 -44.34 -25.31 -18.80
N ASP A 302 -43.13 -24.75 -19.00
CA ASP A 302 -42.96 -23.39 -19.52
C ASP A 302 -41.69 -23.25 -20.41
N SER A 303 -41.76 -23.65 -21.68
CA SER A 303 -40.65 -23.45 -22.64
C SER A 303 -40.59 -22.01 -23.17
N TYR A 304 -39.38 -21.44 -23.25
CA TYR A 304 -39.13 -20.13 -23.87
C TYR A 304 -38.85 -20.27 -25.37
N ASP A 305 -39.33 -19.31 -26.17
CA ASP A 305 -39.11 -19.26 -27.62
C ASP A 305 -37.72 -18.67 -27.97
N ALA A 306 -37.18 -17.84 -27.08
CA ALA A 306 -35.88 -17.20 -27.25
C ALA A 306 -35.16 -17.00 -25.91
N ALA A 307 -33.84 -17.16 -25.91
CA ALA A 307 -32.94 -16.79 -24.81
C ALA A 307 -31.91 -15.78 -25.32
N MET A 308 -31.70 -14.71 -24.56
CA MET A 308 -30.86 -13.59 -24.98
C MET A 308 -29.90 -13.19 -23.87
N VAL A 309 -28.59 -13.27 -24.13
CA VAL A 309 -27.55 -12.81 -23.19
C VAL A 309 -27.28 -11.34 -23.41
N LEU A 310 -27.67 -10.50 -22.45
CA LEU A 310 -27.45 -9.06 -22.45
C LEU A 310 -26.04 -8.73 -21.94
N PHE A 311 -25.09 -8.67 -22.87
CA PHE A 311 -23.71 -8.28 -22.58
C PHE A 311 -23.01 -7.74 -23.85
N PRO A 312 -22.30 -6.60 -23.76
CA PRO A 312 -21.56 -6.04 -24.89
C PRO A 312 -20.31 -6.87 -25.19
N ASP A 313 -20.45 -7.89 -26.04
CA ASP A 313 -19.35 -8.74 -26.55
C ASP A 313 -19.10 -8.49 -28.05
N GLU A 314 -17.94 -8.94 -28.56
CA GLU A 314 -17.58 -8.81 -29.99
C GLU A 314 -18.57 -9.50 -30.94
N HIS A 315 -19.27 -10.53 -30.46
CA HIS A 315 -20.28 -11.27 -31.22
C HIS A 315 -21.72 -10.88 -30.86
N ALA A 316 -21.91 -9.85 -30.03
CA ALA A 316 -23.25 -9.38 -29.66
C ALA A 316 -23.89 -8.61 -30.83
N GLN A 317 -25.15 -8.93 -31.11
CA GLN A 317 -25.94 -8.19 -32.10
C GLN A 317 -26.82 -7.14 -31.42
N PRO A 318 -27.11 -6.01 -32.09
CA PRO A 318 -28.07 -5.05 -31.58
C PRO A 318 -29.44 -5.68 -31.32
N LEU A 319 -30.02 -5.41 -30.16
CA LEU A 319 -31.32 -5.97 -29.77
C LEU A 319 -32.43 -5.63 -30.79
N ARG A 320 -32.38 -4.45 -31.40
CA ARG A 320 -33.34 -4.02 -32.44
C ARG A 320 -33.30 -4.91 -33.69
N THR A 321 -32.12 -5.44 -34.03
CA THR A 321 -31.93 -6.34 -35.17
C THR A 321 -32.37 -7.77 -34.82
N ALA A 322 -32.14 -8.19 -33.58
CA ALA A 322 -32.52 -9.52 -33.09
C ALA A 322 -34.04 -9.69 -32.94
N VAL A 323 -34.75 -8.62 -32.54
CA VAL A 323 -36.23 -8.57 -32.50
C VAL A 323 -36.73 -8.17 -33.89
N GLY A 324 -36.74 -9.11 -34.84
CA GLY A 324 -37.24 -8.86 -36.20
C GLY A 324 -38.66 -8.29 -36.23
N SER A 325 -39.05 -7.63 -37.33
CA SER A 325 -40.32 -6.89 -37.49
C SER A 325 -41.62 -7.72 -37.41
N GLU A 326 -41.55 -9.01 -37.10
CA GLU A 326 -42.71 -9.91 -37.03
C GLU A 326 -43.30 -9.98 -35.61
N SER A 327 -44.53 -9.50 -35.51
CA SER A 327 -45.32 -9.41 -34.27
C SER A 327 -45.93 -10.75 -33.88
N ARG A 328 -45.11 -11.70 -33.39
CA ARG A 328 -45.60 -12.85 -32.62
C ARG A 328 -45.15 -12.70 -31.17
N ALA A 329 -46.07 -12.84 -30.21
CA ALA A 329 -45.74 -12.84 -28.80
C ALA A 329 -44.82 -14.04 -28.50
N LYS A 330 -43.51 -13.78 -28.37
CA LYS A 330 -42.50 -14.78 -28.02
C LYS A 330 -42.21 -14.67 -26.52
N ARG A 331 -42.14 -15.81 -25.84
CA ARG A 331 -41.66 -15.87 -24.45
C ARG A 331 -40.15 -15.81 -24.47
N VAL A 332 -39.59 -14.74 -23.91
CA VAL A 332 -38.14 -14.49 -23.92
C VAL A 332 -37.53 -14.72 -22.52
N LEU A 333 -36.39 -15.40 -22.48
CA LEU A 333 -35.50 -15.48 -21.32
C LEU A 333 -34.35 -14.49 -21.50
N LEU A 334 -34.37 -13.37 -20.77
CA LEU A 334 -33.33 -12.35 -20.82
C LEU A 334 -32.29 -12.59 -19.72
N ILE A 335 -31.04 -12.87 -20.12
CA ILE A 335 -29.94 -13.17 -19.21
C ILE A 335 -29.07 -11.93 -19.04
N ALA A 336 -29.09 -11.31 -17.86
CA ALA A 336 -28.25 -10.17 -17.51
C ALA A 336 -27.09 -10.60 -16.60
N ILE A 337 -25.89 -10.08 -16.85
CA ILE A 337 -24.69 -10.40 -16.05
C ILE A 337 -24.41 -9.25 -15.09
N ASP A 338 -24.46 -9.51 -13.78
CA ASP A 338 -24.23 -8.51 -12.73
C ASP A 338 -22.90 -8.77 -12.00
N GLY A 339 -22.08 -7.73 -11.91
CA GLY A 339 -20.79 -7.76 -11.23
C GLY A 339 -19.96 -6.52 -11.53
N THR A 340 -18.72 -6.47 -11.04
CA THR A 340 -17.76 -5.49 -11.57
C THR A 340 -17.47 -5.80 -13.04
N TRP A 341 -17.08 -4.80 -13.84
CA TRP A 341 -16.81 -4.98 -15.28
C TRP A 341 -15.83 -6.15 -15.56
N LYS A 342 -14.83 -6.33 -14.70
CA LYS A 342 -13.87 -7.44 -14.82
C LYS A 342 -14.50 -8.80 -14.54
N GLU A 343 -15.38 -8.88 -13.55
CA GLU A 343 -16.09 -10.12 -13.19
C GLU A 343 -17.13 -10.47 -14.26
N ALA A 344 -17.97 -9.52 -14.68
CA ALA A 344 -18.96 -9.74 -15.72
C ALA A 344 -18.31 -10.22 -17.03
N LYS A 345 -17.17 -9.63 -17.40
CA LYS A 345 -16.39 -10.09 -18.57
C LYS A 345 -15.85 -11.51 -18.41
N LYS A 346 -15.40 -11.90 -17.21
CA LYS A 346 -14.93 -13.26 -16.94
C LYS A 346 -16.07 -14.26 -17.07
N ILE A 347 -17.24 -13.95 -16.51
CA ILE A 347 -18.44 -14.77 -16.64
C ILE A 347 -18.80 -14.94 -18.11
N ALA A 348 -18.90 -13.85 -18.88
CA ALA A 348 -19.23 -13.91 -20.31
C ALA A 348 -18.23 -14.71 -21.15
N LYS A 349 -16.92 -14.57 -20.88
CA LYS A 349 -15.87 -15.24 -21.65
C LYS A 349 -15.73 -16.72 -21.29
N ARG A 350 -15.77 -17.06 -20.01
CA ARG A 350 -15.52 -18.42 -19.52
C ARG A 350 -16.65 -19.38 -19.92
N ASN A 351 -17.87 -18.88 -19.96
CA ASN A 351 -19.06 -19.66 -20.31
C ASN A 351 -19.39 -19.69 -21.81
N ARG A 352 -18.53 -19.10 -22.66
CA ARG A 352 -18.78 -19.02 -24.11
C ARG A 352 -19.00 -20.40 -24.74
N CYS A 353 -18.20 -21.42 -24.38
CA CYS A 353 -18.38 -22.77 -24.91
C CYS A 353 -19.73 -23.38 -24.48
N HIS A 354 -20.11 -23.20 -23.22
CA HIS A 354 -21.39 -23.66 -22.68
C HIS A 354 -22.58 -22.98 -23.37
N TRP A 355 -22.49 -21.67 -23.63
CA TRP A 355 -23.56 -20.93 -24.30
C TRP A 355 -23.61 -21.21 -25.81
N GLN A 356 -22.48 -21.50 -26.47
CA GLN A 356 -22.47 -21.98 -27.86
C GLN A 356 -23.09 -23.37 -27.99
N GLN A 357 -22.83 -24.26 -27.03
CA GLN A 357 -23.47 -25.57 -26.98
C GLN A 357 -24.97 -25.43 -26.70
N ALA A 358 -25.35 -24.61 -25.72
CA ALA A 358 -26.75 -24.27 -25.44
C ALA A 358 -27.44 -23.73 -26.70
N ALA A 359 -26.78 -22.86 -27.48
CA ALA A 359 -27.38 -22.32 -28.69
C ALA A 359 -27.72 -23.37 -29.74
N ARG A 360 -26.87 -24.38 -29.91
CA ARG A 360 -27.15 -25.53 -30.80
C ARG A 360 -28.32 -26.36 -30.27
N ASP A 361 -28.37 -26.58 -28.96
CA ASP A 361 -29.44 -27.35 -28.32
C ASP A 361 -30.79 -26.62 -28.41
N TRP A 362 -30.80 -25.29 -28.29
CA TRP A 362 -31.99 -24.45 -28.46
C TRP A 362 -32.45 -24.42 -29.92
N GLU A 363 -31.52 -24.31 -30.88
CA GLU A 363 -31.82 -24.36 -32.31
C GLU A 363 -32.43 -25.72 -32.72
N ALA A 364 -31.92 -26.83 -32.15
CA ALA A 364 -32.49 -28.16 -32.34
C ALA A 364 -33.93 -28.29 -31.79
N ARG A 365 -34.31 -27.47 -30.81
CA ARG A 365 -35.67 -27.38 -30.25
C ARG A 365 -36.57 -26.38 -31.00
N GLY A 366 -36.04 -25.70 -32.03
CA GLY A 366 -36.76 -24.65 -32.76
C GLY A 366 -36.83 -23.31 -32.03
N ALA A 367 -36.01 -23.10 -30.99
CA ALA A 367 -35.88 -21.86 -30.23
C ALA A 367 -34.57 -21.15 -30.57
N THR A 368 -34.43 -19.88 -30.19
CA THR A 368 -33.22 -19.08 -30.49
C THR A 368 -32.42 -18.76 -29.24
N PHE A 369 -31.09 -18.82 -29.30
CA PHE A 369 -30.20 -18.38 -28.22
C PHE A 369 -29.10 -17.47 -28.80
N GLN A 370 -29.02 -16.22 -28.35
CA GLN A 370 -28.12 -15.23 -28.94
C GLN A 370 -27.52 -14.26 -27.91
N TYR A 371 -26.35 -13.69 -28.23
CA TYR A 371 -25.79 -12.55 -27.50
C TYR A 371 -26.33 -11.25 -28.07
N ILE A 372 -26.80 -10.37 -27.19
CA ILE A 372 -27.39 -9.07 -27.55
C ILE A 372 -26.69 -7.91 -26.85
N CYS A 373 -26.68 -6.75 -27.51
CA CYS A 373 -26.30 -5.47 -26.93
C CYS A 373 -27.39 -4.40 -27.19
N LEU A 374 -27.37 -3.33 -26.40
CA LEU A 374 -28.26 -2.19 -26.59
C LEU A 374 -27.55 -1.13 -27.43
N ASP A 375 -28.25 -0.60 -28.43
CA ASP A 375 -27.79 0.58 -29.15
C ASP A 375 -28.23 1.83 -28.37
N ASN A 376 -27.30 2.71 -28.03
CA ASN A 376 -27.56 3.95 -27.27
C ASN A 376 -28.31 5.04 -28.09
N THR A 377 -29.04 4.66 -29.13
CA THR A 377 -29.86 5.56 -29.97
C THR A 377 -31.34 5.44 -29.56
N GLU A 378 -31.70 5.95 -28.38
CA GLU A 378 -33.11 6.29 -28.14
C GLU A 378 -33.41 7.64 -28.82
N THR A 379 -34.12 7.53 -29.94
CA THR A 379 -35.09 8.48 -30.50
C THR A 379 -35.33 9.76 -29.68
N GLY A 380 -34.82 10.88 -30.18
CA GLY A 380 -35.29 12.20 -29.80
C GLY A 380 -36.74 12.40 -30.28
N GLU A 381 -37.69 12.35 -29.36
CA GLU A 381 -39.01 13.00 -29.51
C GLU A 381 -38.99 14.44 -28.95
N SER A 382 -37.81 15.02 -28.76
CA SER A 382 -37.66 16.45 -28.51
C SER A 382 -36.41 16.93 -29.23
N GLY A 383 -36.60 17.81 -30.21
CA GLY A 383 -35.55 18.37 -31.07
C GLY A 383 -34.58 19.26 -30.30
N HIS A 384 -33.58 18.64 -29.69
CA HIS A 384 -32.32 19.30 -29.33
C HIS A 384 -31.15 18.44 -29.76
N ASP A 385 -30.39 18.99 -30.69
CA ASP A 385 -29.18 18.48 -31.29
C ASP A 385 -28.03 18.68 -30.28
N ASP A 386 -27.80 17.69 -29.42
CA ASP A 386 -26.63 17.61 -28.53
C ASP A 386 -26.40 16.12 -28.15
N THR A 387 -25.70 15.38 -29.01
CA THR A 387 -25.39 13.95 -28.79
C THR A 387 -24.29 13.76 -27.73
N ALA A 388 -24.64 13.92 -26.47
CA ALA A 388 -23.85 13.40 -25.35
C ALA A 388 -24.40 12.02 -24.92
N PRO A 389 -23.56 11.00 -24.72
CA PRO A 389 -24.00 9.69 -24.22
C PRO A 389 -24.70 9.85 -22.87
N GLN A 390 -25.86 9.20 -22.72
CA GLN A 390 -26.66 9.29 -21.50
C GLN A 390 -25.89 8.67 -20.32
N ARG A 391 -25.64 9.49 -19.29
CA ARG A 391 -24.98 9.09 -18.05
C ARG A 391 -25.91 8.16 -17.24
N SER A 392 -25.36 7.14 -16.61
CA SER A 392 -26.11 6.23 -15.73
C SER A 392 -26.69 6.99 -14.54
N ILE A 393 -27.88 6.56 -14.10
CA ILE A 393 -28.54 7.06 -12.89
C ILE A 393 -27.66 6.88 -11.65
N TYR A 394 -26.72 5.94 -11.63
CA TYR A 394 -25.76 5.85 -10.52
C TYR A 394 -24.88 7.10 -10.34
N GLY A 395 -24.73 7.94 -11.37
CA GLY A 395 -24.03 9.23 -11.27
C GLY A 395 -22.60 9.10 -10.72
N ASP A 396 -22.34 9.73 -9.58
CA ASP A 396 -21.05 9.67 -8.88
C ASP A 396 -20.97 8.54 -7.84
N LEU A 397 -22.09 7.87 -7.52
CA LEU A 397 -22.13 6.78 -6.54
C LEU A 397 -21.36 5.55 -7.02
N ARG A 398 -21.45 5.26 -8.33
CA ARG A 398 -20.77 4.15 -8.97
C ARG A 398 -20.15 4.61 -10.27
N ARG A 399 -18.83 4.50 -10.36
CA ARG A 399 -18.10 4.90 -11.57
C ARG A 399 -18.40 3.95 -12.73
N GLU A 400 -18.83 4.52 -13.84
CA GLU A 400 -19.01 3.82 -15.10
C GLU A 400 -17.65 3.31 -15.64
N PRO A 401 -17.58 2.09 -16.19
CA PRO A 401 -16.37 1.57 -16.83
C PRO A 401 -15.92 2.43 -18.01
N MET A 402 -16.88 2.90 -18.80
CA MET A 402 -16.73 3.76 -19.97
C MET A 402 -17.97 4.65 -20.07
N GLU A 403 -17.85 5.80 -20.74
CA GLU A 403 -18.95 6.74 -20.91
C GLU A 403 -20.10 6.11 -21.72
N GLY A 404 -21.34 6.25 -21.23
CA GLY A 404 -22.53 5.65 -21.86
C GLY A 404 -22.78 4.17 -21.49
N CYS A 405 -22.06 3.62 -20.50
CA CYS A 405 -22.38 2.33 -19.91
C CYS A 405 -23.57 2.47 -18.94
N LEU A 406 -24.59 1.63 -19.16
CA LEU A 406 -25.77 1.55 -18.30
C LEU A 406 -25.54 0.62 -17.10
N SER A 407 -26.29 0.85 -16.02
CA SER A 407 -26.39 -0.13 -14.93
C SER A 407 -27.14 -1.38 -15.37
N THR A 408 -26.99 -2.49 -14.64
CA THR A 408 -27.71 -3.75 -14.91
C THR A 408 -29.22 -3.53 -14.98
N LEU A 409 -29.79 -2.70 -14.09
CA LEU A 409 -31.22 -2.40 -14.08
C LEU A 409 -31.63 -1.49 -15.23
N GLU A 410 -30.85 -0.47 -15.57
CA GLU A 410 -31.14 0.38 -16.74
C GLU A 410 -31.07 -0.44 -18.04
N ALA A 411 -30.08 -1.33 -18.17
CA ALA A 411 -29.94 -2.19 -19.33
C ALA A 411 -31.13 -3.17 -19.45
N VAL A 412 -31.57 -3.79 -18.35
CA VAL A 412 -32.77 -4.63 -18.34
C VAL A 412 -34.02 -3.82 -18.66
N ALA A 413 -34.18 -2.63 -18.08
CA ALA A 413 -35.32 -1.77 -18.31
C ALA A 413 -35.42 -1.32 -19.79
N SER A 414 -34.31 -0.95 -20.42
CA SER A 414 -34.25 -0.63 -21.85
C SER A 414 -34.50 -1.86 -22.74
N ALA A 415 -34.02 -3.03 -22.35
CA ALA A 415 -34.30 -4.27 -23.09
C ALA A 415 -35.80 -4.63 -23.04
N LEU A 416 -36.45 -4.48 -21.88
CA LEU A 416 -37.88 -4.79 -21.71
C LEU A 416 -38.79 -3.88 -22.55
N VAL A 417 -38.42 -2.63 -22.81
CA VAL A 417 -39.17 -1.75 -23.74
C VAL A 417 -39.23 -2.31 -25.16
N LEU A 418 -38.18 -3.01 -25.59
CA LEU A 418 -38.10 -3.60 -26.93
C LEU A 418 -38.72 -5.00 -27.00
N LEU A 419 -38.74 -5.74 -25.89
CA LEU A 419 -39.22 -7.12 -25.83
C LEU A 419 -40.71 -7.25 -25.50
N GLU A 420 -41.27 -6.29 -24.75
CA GLU A 420 -42.68 -6.30 -24.34
C GLU A 420 -43.58 -5.45 -25.28
N PRO A 421 -44.91 -5.65 -25.25
CA PRO A 421 -45.85 -4.76 -25.92
C PRO A 421 -45.61 -3.29 -25.52
N LYS A 422 -45.76 -2.37 -26.49
CA LYS A 422 -45.33 -0.95 -26.36
C LYS A 422 -45.79 -0.26 -25.07
N GLU A 423 -47.00 -0.55 -24.59
CA GLU A 423 -47.54 0.03 -23.35
C GLU A 423 -46.95 -0.62 -22.10
N THR A 424 -46.98 -1.95 -22.01
CA THR A 424 -46.43 -2.74 -20.89
C THR A 424 -44.94 -2.47 -20.68
N GLY A 425 -44.14 -2.49 -21.75
CA GLY A 425 -42.69 -2.27 -21.66
C GLY A 425 -42.33 -0.89 -21.12
N ARG A 426 -43.05 0.16 -21.53
CA ARG A 426 -42.85 1.52 -21.01
C ARG A 426 -43.23 1.66 -19.54
N VAL A 427 -44.37 1.09 -19.13
CA VAL A 427 -44.82 1.12 -17.72
C VAL A 427 -43.84 0.39 -16.80
N VAL A 428 -43.34 -0.77 -17.23
CA VAL A 428 -42.35 -1.55 -16.47
C VAL A 428 -41.02 -0.79 -16.39
N ARG A 429 -40.55 -0.17 -17.49
CA ARG A 429 -39.35 0.67 -17.48
C ARG A 429 -39.50 1.83 -16.49
N ASP A 430 -40.59 2.58 -16.57
CA ASP A 430 -40.77 3.76 -15.74
C ASP A 430 -40.88 3.40 -14.25
N SER A 431 -41.49 2.25 -13.93
CA SER A 431 -41.56 1.71 -12.56
C SER A 431 -40.17 1.31 -12.03
N LEU A 432 -39.37 0.59 -12.85
CA LEU A 432 -37.99 0.22 -12.53
C LEU A 432 -37.11 1.46 -12.29
N LEU A 433 -37.16 2.42 -13.21
CA LEU A 433 -36.35 3.64 -13.12
C LEU A 433 -36.80 4.54 -11.98
N HIS A 434 -38.10 4.59 -11.64
CA HIS A 434 -38.60 5.32 -10.49
C HIS A 434 -38.07 4.75 -9.18
N ALA A 435 -38.19 3.43 -8.97
CA ALA A 435 -37.65 2.76 -7.79
C ALA A 435 -36.13 2.93 -7.69
N PHE A 436 -35.43 2.83 -8.83
CA PHE A 436 -33.98 2.98 -8.88
C PHE A 436 -33.52 4.42 -8.55
N ARG A 437 -34.18 5.44 -9.11
CA ARG A 437 -33.92 6.85 -8.76
C ARG A 437 -34.18 7.15 -7.29
N GLY A 438 -35.24 6.58 -6.72
CA GLY A 438 -35.54 6.72 -5.29
C GLY A 438 -34.40 6.17 -4.41
N MET A 439 -33.91 4.97 -4.73
CA MET A 439 -32.78 4.37 -4.02
C MET A 439 -31.50 5.21 -4.14
N VAL A 440 -31.19 5.69 -5.35
CA VAL A 440 -30.01 6.53 -5.61
C VAL A 440 -30.09 7.86 -4.85
N ALA A 441 -31.25 8.54 -4.86
CA ALA A 441 -31.43 9.80 -4.17
C ALA A 441 -31.18 9.68 -2.65
N ILE A 442 -31.65 8.61 -2.02
CA ILE A 442 -31.39 8.33 -0.59
C ILE A 442 -29.88 8.18 -0.33
N GLN A 443 -29.17 7.46 -1.20
CA GLN A 443 -27.74 7.23 -1.06
C GLN A 443 -26.92 8.51 -1.32
N GLU A 444 -27.34 9.36 -2.26
CA GLU A 444 -26.73 10.67 -2.51
C GLU A 444 -26.88 11.59 -1.30
N GLN A 445 -28.06 11.65 -0.69
CA GLN A 445 -28.29 12.40 0.55
C GLN A 445 -27.39 11.92 1.68
N PHE A 446 -27.20 10.60 1.83
CA PHE A 446 -26.29 10.03 2.81
C PHE A 446 -24.83 10.43 2.56
N GLN A 447 -24.38 10.39 1.29
CA GLN A 447 -23.04 10.87 0.94
C GLN A 447 -22.86 12.36 1.22
N GLN A 448 -23.86 13.19 0.92
CA GLN A 448 -23.82 14.62 1.19
C GLN A 448 -23.67 14.90 2.68
N ARG A 449 -24.48 14.25 3.53
CA ARG A 449 -24.34 14.33 5.00
C ARG A 449 -22.95 13.90 5.48
N GLY A 450 -22.42 12.81 4.93
CA GLY A 450 -21.07 12.34 5.24
C GLY A 450 -19.95 13.29 4.76
N ARG A 451 -20.15 14.01 3.64
CA ARG A 451 -19.23 15.05 3.18
C ARG A 451 -19.24 16.25 4.13
N VAL A 452 -20.42 16.70 4.56
CA VAL A 452 -20.57 17.78 5.55
C VAL A 452 -19.89 17.42 6.87
N ALA A 453 -20.17 16.24 7.42
CA ALA A 453 -19.52 15.78 8.67
C ALA A 453 -17.99 15.62 8.54
N LYS A 454 -17.49 15.23 7.36
CA LYS A 454 -16.05 15.18 7.10
C LYS A 454 -15.45 16.59 7.02
N LEU A 455 -16.10 17.51 6.33
CA LEU A 455 -15.69 18.92 6.25
C LEU A 455 -15.59 19.54 7.65
N GLU A 456 -16.59 19.32 8.50
CA GLU A 456 -16.56 19.75 9.92
C GLU A 456 -15.37 19.15 10.67
N LYS A 457 -15.08 17.85 10.48
CA LYS A 457 -13.94 17.17 11.10
C LYS A 457 -12.57 17.73 10.69
N TYR A 458 -12.45 18.29 9.49
CA TYR A 458 -11.23 18.93 8.98
C TYR A 458 -11.26 20.47 9.12
N GLY A 459 -12.15 21.03 9.95
CA GLY A 459 -12.18 22.46 10.23
C GLY A 459 -12.69 23.32 9.07
N GLY A 460 -13.56 22.75 8.21
CA GLY A 460 -14.13 23.42 7.04
C GLY A 460 -13.27 23.35 5.78
N ILE A 461 -12.13 22.67 5.83
CA ILE A 461 -11.21 22.47 4.69
C ILE A 461 -11.45 21.08 4.09
N SER A 462 -11.42 20.96 2.76
CA SER A 462 -11.56 19.65 2.11
C SER A 462 -10.37 18.74 2.45
N LYS A 463 -10.57 17.42 2.38
CA LYS A 463 -9.49 16.45 2.66
C LYS A 463 -8.31 16.62 1.70
N GLU A 464 -8.57 17.00 0.46
CA GLU A 464 -7.56 17.21 -0.58
C GLU A 464 -6.69 18.42 -0.22
N GLU A 465 -7.31 19.55 0.10
CA GLU A 465 -6.63 20.76 0.58
C GLU A 465 -5.87 20.52 1.89
N ALA A 466 -6.40 19.73 2.83
CA ALA A 466 -5.71 19.42 4.08
C ALA A 466 -4.45 18.55 3.85
N VAL A 467 -4.50 17.62 2.91
CA VAL A 467 -3.34 16.81 2.49
C VAL A 467 -2.32 17.67 1.76
N GLU A 468 -2.79 18.57 0.91
CA GLU A 468 -1.96 19.49 0.14
C GLU A 468 -1.27 20.51 1.05
N ALA A 469 -1.98 21.11 2.00
CA ALA A 469 -1.42 21.98 3.03
C ALA A 469 -0.36 21.24 3.86
N LYS A 470 -0.61 19.98 4.25
CA LYS A 470 0.37 19.17 4.97
C LYS A 470 1.61 18.86 4.10
N ARG A 471 1.42 18.62 2.81
CA ARG A 471 2.51 18.37 1.86
C ARG A 471 3.31 19.63 1.57
N GLN A 472 2.66 20.78 1.42
CA GLN A 472 3.28 22.10 1.27
C GLN A 472 4.09 22.45 2.51
N LEU A 473 3.56 22.18 3.71
CA LEU A 473 4.27 22.38 4.98
C LEU A 473 5.47 21.43 5.10
N GLN A 474 5.35 20.19 4.61
CA GLN A 474 6.47 19.25 4.54
C GLN A 474 7.53 19.68 3.51
N LEU A 475 7.13 20.25 2.37
CA LEU A 475 8.02 20.81 1.36
C LEU A 475 8.69 22.09 1.86
N GLN A 476 7.99 22.96 2.59
CA GLN A 476 8.57 24.10 3.30
C GLN A 476 9.59 23.64 4.33
N GLN A 477 9.29 22.62 5.14
CA GLN A 477 10.26 22.06 6.10
C GLN A 477 11.48 21.43 5.41
N LEU A 478 11.31 20.86 4.22
CA LEU A 478 12.40 20.34 3.40
C LEU A 478 13.20 21.47 2.74
N GLN A 479 12.54 22.56 2.33
CA GLN A 479 13.17 23.76 1.78
C GLN A 479 13.92 24.55 2.86
N GLU A 480 13.36 24.73 4.05
CA GLU A 480 14.06 25.32 5.20
C GLU A 480 15.30 24.49 5.55
N ARG A 481 15.20 23.15 5.51
CA ARG A 481 16.37 22.25 5.64
C ARG A 481 17.35 22.33 4.47
N SER A 482 16.91 22.71 3.26
CA SER A 482 17.79 22.85 2.10
C SER A 482 18.43 24.24 2.02
N VAL A 483 17.82 25.28 2.58
CA VAL A 483 18.40 26.62 2.75
C VAL A 483 19.58 26.58 3.71
N ASP A 484 19.53 25.73 4.75
CA ASP A 484 20.69 25.44 5.61
C ASP A 484 21.78 24.57 4.95
N ALA A 485 21.47 23.92 3.82
CA ALA A 485 22.39 23.07 3.06
C ALA A 485 22.90 23.70 1.75
N ALA A 486 22.42 24.88 1.38
CA ALA A 486 22.78 25.60 0.16
C ALA A 486 24.11 26.35 0.29
N ALA A 487 25.18 25.60 0.55
CA ALA A 487 26.56 26.02 0.33
C ALA A 487 27.38 24.83 -0.15
N SER A 488 26.97 24.25 -1.29
CA SER A 488 27.77 23.30 -2.06
C SER A 488 27.09 23.03 -3.41
N GLU A 489 27.28 23.91 -4.39
CA GLU A 489 27.15 23.51 -5.79
C GLU A 489 28.15 22.37 -6.06
N LYS A 490 27.65 21.27 -6.63
CA LYS A 490 28.47 20.18 -7.14
C LYS A 490 28.01 19.85 -8.55
N ASP A 491 28.91 20.12 -9.48
CA ASP A 491 29.14 19.48 -10.77
C ASP A 491 28.17 18.33 -11.13
N HIS A 492 27.25 18.62 -12.05
CA HIS A 492 26.49 17.61 -12.77
C HIS A 492 27.40 16.93 -13.81
N THR A 493 27.99 15.81 -13.43
CA THR A 493 28.60 14.87 -14.39
C THR A 493 27.50 14.16 -15.19
N THR A 494 27.45 14.44 -16.50
CA THR A 494 26.91 13.60 -17.59
C THR A 494 25.76 12.66 -17.21
N LEU A 495 24.56 13.21 -17.03
CA LEU A 495 23.32 12.43 -17.02
C LEU A 495 22.92 12.09 -18.47
N MET A 496 22.54 10.83 -18.71
CA MET A 496 22.17 10.33 -20.03
C MET A 496 20.80 10.92 -20.43
N GLN A 497 20.79 11.89 -21.34
CA GLN A 497 19.56 12.48 -21.88
C GLN A 497 18.94 11.53 -22.92
N ARG A 498 17.61 11.43 -22.93
CA ARG A 498 16.83 10.64 -23.90
C ARG A 498 15.60 11.43 -24.34
N GLU A 499 15.04 11.05 -25.48
CA GLU A 499 13.78 11.58 -25.99
C GLU A 499 12.60 10.85 -25.31
N TYR A 500 11.73 11.60 -24.65
CA TYR A 500 10.53 11.10 -23.99
C TYR A 500 9.26 11.61 -24.67
N VAL A 501 8.28 10.71 -24.79
CA VAL A 501 6.94 10.99 -25.28
C VAL A 501 5.95 10.86 -24.14
N PHE A 502 5.07 11.84 -24.04
CA PHE A 502 3.91 11.83 -23.18
C PHE A 502 2.71 11.34 -23.98
N TYR A 503 1.95 10.37 -23.46
CA TYR A 503 0.85 9.76 -24.21
C TYR A 503 -0.32 9.38 -23.31
N THR A 504 -1.50 9.25 -23.92
CA THR A 504 -2.72 8.71 -23.31
C THR A 504 -3.11 7.41 -24.00
N THR A 505 -3.52 6.40 -23.23
CA THR A 505 -4.04 5.15 -23.77
C THR A 505 -5.56 5.21 -23.80
N HIS A 506 -6.14 5.17 -24.99
CA HIS A 506 -7.58 4.93 -25.18
C HIS A 506 -7.80 3.43 -25.41
N THR A 507 -8.76 2.82 -24.73
CA THR A 507 -9.13 1.41 -24.97
C THR A 507 -10.59 1.39 -25.36
N ASP A 508 -10.88 0.96 -26.58
CA ASP A 508 -12.24 0.91 -27.11
C ASP A 508 -13.06 -0.24 -26.48
N PHE A 509 -14.38 -0.27 -26.65
CA PHE A 509 -15.27 -1.30 -26.08
C PHE A 509 -14.88 -2.72 -26.48
N ARG A 510 -14.22 -2.86 -27.65
CA ARG A 510 -13.67 -4.12 -28.19
C ARG A 510 -12.22 -4.40 -27.77
N HIS A 511 -11.67 -3.65 -26.82
CA HIS A 511 -10.29 -3.79 -26.32
C HIS A 511 -9.18 -3.52 -27.34
N ARG A 512 -9.47 -2.74 -28.39
CA ARG A 512 -8.42 -2.15 -29.21
C ARG A 512 -7.80 -1.00 -28.42
N GLN A 513 -6.53 -1.14 -28.09
CA GLN A 513 -5.77 -0.08 -27.44
C GLN A 513 -5.19 0.83 -28.51
N GLN A 514 -5.47 2.12 -28.39
CA GLN A 514 -4.88 3.16 -29.22
C GLN A 514 -4.06 4.09 -28.34
N LEU A 515 -2.78 4.22 -28.66
CA LEU A 515 -1.88 5.16 -28.02
C LEU A 515 -1.99 6.50 -28.75
N THR A 516 -2.36 7.55 -28.02
CA THR A 516 -2.41 8.91 -28.57
C THR A 516 -1.31 9.74 -27.93
N GLN A 517 -0.37 10.23 -28.73
CA GLN A 517 0.67 11.14 -28.27
C GLN A 517 0.06 12.47 -27.81
N GLN A 518 0.53 12.97 -26.67
CA GLN A 518 0.12 14.22 -26.05
C GLN A 518 1.29 15.20 -26.07
N GLY A 519 1.24 16.19 -26.98
CA GLY A 519 2.27 17.22 -27.12
C GLY A 519 3.55 16.76 -27.83
N GLU A 520 4.59 17.59 -27.72
CA GLU A 520 5.88 17.39 -28.37
C GLU A 520 6.79 16.41 -27.62
N VAL A 521 7.75 15.81 -28.34
CA VAL A 521 8.79 14.95 -27.77
C VAL A 521 9.80 15.81 -27.03
N VAL A 522 10.14 15.45 -25.79
CA VAL A 522 11.04 16.24 -24.94
C VAL A 522 12.34 15.48 -24.69
N THR A 523 13.48 16.08 -25.05
CA THR A 523 14.81 15.55 -24.74
C THR A 523 15.24 16.01 -23.35
N CYS A 524 15.23 15.09 -22.40
CA CYS A 524 15.53 15.40 -20.99
C CYS A 524 16.04 14.16 -20.26
N THR A 525 16.44 14.36 -19.00
CA THR A 525 16.74 13.24 -18.09
C THR A 525 15.45 12.57 -17.63
N TYR A 526 15.55 11.34 -17.13
CA TYR A 526 14.39 10.60 -16.61
C TYR A 526 13.67 11.35 -15.47
N ASP A 527 14.44 12.00 -14.59
CA ASP A 527 13.88 12.69 -13.42
C ASP A 527 13.09 13.94 -13.84
N GLU A 528 13.61 14.73 -14.79
CA GLU A 528 12.91 15.88 -15.39
C GLU A 528 11.64 15.45 -16.13
N ALA A 529 11.70 14.37 -16.91
CA ALA A 529 10.54 13.82 -17.59
C ALA A 529 9.46 13.35 -16.58
N ARG A 530 9.89 12.76 -15.46
CA ARG A 530 9.01 12.31 -14.38
C ARG A 530 8.32 13.48 -13.69
N GLU A 531 9.04 14.54 -13.38
CA GLU A 531 8.48 15.75 -12.76
C GLU A 531 7.43 16.39 -13.67
N ARG A 532 7.73 16.54 -14.96
CA ARG A 532 6.78 17.06 -15.96
C ARG A 532 5.55 16.16 -16.12
N CYS A 533 5.72 14.83 -16.02
CA CYS A 533 4.60 13.88 -16.00
C CYS A 533 3.70 14.08 -14.77
N VAL A 534 4.29 14.37 -13.60
CA VAL A 534 3.55 14.63 -12.37
C VAL A 534 2.76 15.93 -12.48
N GLU A 535 3.37 17.00 -13.00
CA GLU A 535 2.71 18.29 -13.24
C GLU A 535 1.52 18.16 -14.20
N LEU A 536 1.71 17.49 -15.35
CA LEU A 536 0.64 17.26 -16.33
C LEU A 536 -0.54 16.45 -15.78
N ASN A 537 -0.32 15.68 -14.71
CA ASN A 537 -1.31 14.83 -14.08
C ASN A 537 -1.93 15.41 -12.80
N HIS A 538 -1.53 16.62 -12.41
CA HIS A 538 -2.01 17.27 -11.19
C HIS A 538 -3.54 17.33 -11.14
N ASP A 539 -4.15 17.83 -12.22
CA ASP A 539 -5.60 18.03 -12.30
C ASP A 539 -6.32 16.90 -13.06
N ARG A 540 -5.59 15.87 -13.48
CA ARG A 540 -6.15 14.76 -14.29
C ARG A 540 -6.63 13.60 -13.43
N LYS A 541 -7.88 13.19 -13.63
CA LYS A 541 -8.48 11.99 -13.02
C LYS A 541 -7.74 10.73 -13.46
N ARG A 542 -7.69 9.69 -12.61
CA ARG A 542 -6.89 8.45 -12.78
C ARG A 542 -7.02 7.71 -14.14
N GLY A 543 -8.06 7.97 -14.93
CA GLY A 543 -8.25 7.39 -16.28
C GLY A 543 -7.89 8.31 -17.46
N GLN A 544 -7.65 9.60 -17.20
CA GLN A 544 -7.26 10.61 -18.20
C GLN A 544 -5.79 11.00 -18.06
N ARG A 545 -5.06 10.31 -17.18
CA ARG A 545 -3.66 10.60 -16.87
C ARG A 545 -2.76 10.26 -18.04
N VAL A 546 -1.78 11.11 -18.22
CA VAL A 546 -0.71 10.98 -19.20
C VAL A 546 0.36 10.08 -18.63
N ALA A 547 0.85 9.15 -19.43
CA ALA A 547 2.03 8.36 -19.14
C ALA A 547 3.23 8.88 -19.93
N MET A 548 4.45 8.58 -19.47
CA MET A 548 5.69 8.91 -20.16
C MET A 548 6.41 7.63 -20.58
N LEU A 549 7.01 7.62 -21.76
CA LEU A 549 7.83 6.52 -22.27
C LEU A 549 8.96 7.08 -23.14
N PRO A 550 10.15 6.45 -23.19
CA PRO A 550 11.13 6.77 -24.23
C PRO A 550 10.53 6.61 -25.63
N LEU A 551 10.87 7.51 -26.57
CA LEU A 551 10.31 7.53 -27.92
C LEU A 551 10.44 6.18 -28.65
N ASP A 552 11.60 5.55 -28.52
CA ASP A 552 11.95 4.26 -29.08
C ASP A 552 11.12 3.09 -28.49
N ALA A 553 10.69 3.19 -27.24
CA ALA A 553 9.76 2.24 -26.64
C ALA A 553 8.31 2.53 -27.06
N PHE A 554 7.94 3.80 -27.26
CA PHE A 554 6.60 4.20 -27.70
C PHE A 554 6.31 3.71 -29.11
N GLN A 555 7.26 3.89 -30.03
CA GLN A 555 7.15 3.40 -31.40
C GLN A 555 7.01 1.88 -31.47
N LYS A 556 7.77 1.13 -30.65
CA LYS A 556 7.64 -0.34 -30.55
C LYS A 556 6.25 -0.76 -30.05
N GLN A 557 5.74 -0.06 -29.04
CA GLN A 557 4.43 -0.36 -28.49
C GLN A 557 3.31 -0.05 -29.50
N GLN A 558 3.43 1.05 -30.25
CA GLN A 558 2.50 1.42 -31.31
C GLN A 558 2.51 0.44 -32.49
N GLN A 559 3.63 -0.22 -32.78
CA GLN A 559 3.71 -1.28 -33.80
C GLN A 559 3.13 -2.63 -33.32
N SER A 560 3.04 -2.84 -32.00
CA SER A 560 2.55 -4.09 -31.41
C SER A 560 1.04 -4.12 -31.16
N LEU A 561 0.40 -2.95 -31.17
CA LEU A 561 -1.04 -2.73 -31.00
C LEU A 561 -1.71 -2.64 -32.37
#